data_AF-A0A227J1D9-F1
#
_entry.id   AF-A0A227J1D9-F1
#
_cell.length_a   1.000
_cell.length_b   1.000
_cell.length_c   1.000
_cell.angle_alpha   90.00
_cell.angle_beta   90.00
_cell.angle_gamma   90.00
#
_symmetry.space_group_name_H-M   'P 1'
#
loop_
_entity.id
_entity.type
_entity.pdbx_description
1 polymer ?
#
loop_
_entity_poly.entity_id
_entity_poly.type
_entity_poly.pdbx_seq_one_letter_code
_entity_poly.pdbx_strand_id
1 'polypeptide(L)'
;GSIVCYEKMIAEGIDPGYAGKLLQYGWETITEALKFGGITHMMDRLSNPAKIKAFELSEELKDLMRPLYNKHMDDIISGHFSSTMMADWANDDKNLLG
;
A
#
# COMPACT_ATOMS: atom_id res chain seq x y z
N GLY A 1 1.43 2.65 2.17
CA GLY A 1 2.22 2.95 0.97
C GLY A 1 2.44 4.45 0.85
N SER A 2 1.44 5.20 0.38
CA SER A 2 1.58 6.63 0.04
C SER A 2 2.14 7.51 1.15
N ILE A 3 1.70 7.34 2.40
CA ILE A 3 2.20 8.14 3.54
C ILE A 3 3.70 7.91 3.74
N VAL A 4 4.14 6.65 3.85
CA VAL A 4 5.56 6.29 4.03
C VAL A 4 6.41 6.78 2.87
N CYS A 5 5.95 6.62 1.62
CA CYS A 5 6.67 7.12 0.45
C CYS A 5 6.74 8.66 0.46
N TYR A 6 5.66 9.34 0.83
CA TYR A 6 5.62 10.80 0.91
C TYR A 6 6.62 11.31 1.95
N GLU A 7 6.53 10.82 3.18
CA GLU A 7 7.44 11.18 4.27
C GLU A 7 8.90 10.92 3.90
N LYS A 8 9.18 9.78 3.25
CA LYS A 8 10.51 9.45 2.75
C LYS A 8 11.01 10.45 1.72
N MET A 9 10.16 10.84 0.76
CA MET A 9 10.49 11.83 -0.27
C MET A 9 10.77 13.22 0.34
N ILE A 10 9.97 13.66 1.32
CA ILE A 10 10.22 14.92 2.03
C ILE A 10 11.54 14.86 2.80
N ALA A 11 11.79 13.75 3.50
CA ALA A 11 13.03 13.54 4.25
C ALA A 11 14.28 13.55 3.35
N GLU A 12 14.14 13.16 2.08
CA GLU A 12 15.19 13.23 1.06
C GLU A 12 15.25 14.57 0.31
N GLY A 13 14.46 15.57 0.73
CA GLY A 13 14.51 16.93 0.20
C GLY A 13 13.71 17.15 -1.08
N ILE A 14 12.78 16.25 -1.41
CA ILE A 14 11.89 16.44 -2.56
C ILE A 14 10.77 17.42 -2.18
N ASP A 15 10.44 18.31 -3.11
CA ASP A 15 9.35 19.29 -2.94
C ASP A 15 8.01 18.61 -2.56
N PRO A 16 7.31 19.08 -1.52
CA PRO A 16 6.05 18.49 -1.08
C PRO A 16 4.93 18.47 -2.13
N GLY A 17 4.84 19.51 -2.96
CA GLY A 17 3.86 19.58 -4.03
C GLY A 17 4.14 18.54 -5.11
N TYR A 18 5.41 18.38 -5.47
CA TYR A 18 5.84 17.35 -6.40
C TYR A 18 5.64 15.94 -5.84
N ALA A 19 6.05 15.66 -4.60
CA ALA A 19 5.90 14.36 -3.96
C ALA A 19 4.43 13.94 -3.85
N GLY A 20 3.56 14.87 -3.44
CA GLY A 20 2.11 14.63 -3.38
C GLY A 20 1.53 14.32 -4.76
N LYS A 21 1.87 15.12 -5.78
CA LYS A 21 1.43 14.90 -7.16
C LYS A 21 1.91 13.56 -7.71
N LEU A 22 3.18 13.21 -7.50
CA LEU A 22 3.77 11.97 -7.98
C LEU A 22 3.04 10.76 -7.40
N LEU A 23 2.77 10.75 -6.09
CA LEU A 23 2.11 9.63 -5.44
C LEU A 23 0.63 9.56 -5.83
N GLN A 24 -0.08 10.69 -5.81
CA GLN A 24 -1.51 10.74 -6.12
C GLN A 24 -1.82 10.19 -7.52
N TYR A 25 -1.11 10.65 -8.54
CA TYR A 25 -1.33 10.19 -9.93
C TYR A 25 -0.50 8.96 -10.31
N GLY A 26 0.58 8.68 -9.57
CA GLY A 26 1.45 7.54 -9.81
C GLY A 26 0.72 6.22 -9.61
N TRP A 27 -0.07 6.10 -8.53
CA TRP A 27 -0.87 4.89 -8.27
C TRP A 27 -1.88 4.62 -9.38
N GLU A 28 -2.63 5.64 -9.81
CA GLU A 28 -3.57 5.53 -10.92
C GLU A 28 -2.86 5.07 -12.20
N THR A 29 -1.73 5.69 -12.54
CA THR A 29 -1.00 5.40 -13.78
C THR A 29 -0.49 3.96 -13.82
N ILE A 30 0.12 3.45 -12.74
CA ILE A 30 0.64 2.07 -12.73
C ILE A 30 -0.49 1.04 -12.62
N THR A 31 -1.58 1.35 -11.91
CA THR A 31 -2.71 0.44 -11.75
C THR A 31 -3.58 0.36 -13.01
N GLU A 32 -3.58 1.37 -13.87
CA GLU A 32 -4.24 1.26 -15.18
C GLU A 32 -3.55 0.21 -16.06
N ALA A 33 -2.21 0.14 -16.05
CA ALA A 33 -1.49 -0.96 -16.72
C ALA A 33 -1.80 -2.32 -16.07
N LEU A 34 -1.86 -2.37 -14.72
CA LEU A 34 -2.25 -3.57 -13.99
C LEU A 34 -3.66 -4.07 -14.39
N LYS A 35 -4.61 -3.15 -14.57
CA LYS A 35 -5.99 -3.46 -14.95
C LYS A 35 -6.07 -4.11 -16.33
N PHE A 36 -5.30 -3.64 -17.31
CA PHE A 36 -5.36 -4.16 -18.67
C PHE A 36 -4.63 -5.50 -18.87
N GLY A 37 -3.62 -5.81 -18.06
CA GLY A 37 -2.79 -7.00 -18.32
C GLY A 37 -2.12 -7.62 -17.10
N GLY A 38 -2.64 -7.35 -15.90
CA GLY A 38 -2.10 -7.89 -14.65
C GLY A 38 -0.70 -7.38 -14.31
N ILE A 39 -0.08 -8.03 -13.32
CA ILE A 39 1.21 -7.60 -12.77
C ILE A 39 2.29 -7.62 -13.84
N THR A 40 2.27 -8.60 -14.75
CA THR A 40 3.21 -8.71 -15.87
C THR A 40 3.18 -7.45 -16.73
N HIS A 41 2.00 -7.00 -17.16
CA HIS A 41 1.89 -5.82 -18.01
C HIS A 41 2.31 -4.54 -17.29
N MET A 42 2.01 -4.41 -15.99
CA MET A 42 2.49 -3.30 -15.16
C MET A 42 4.02 -3.28 -15.08
N MET A 43 4.65 -4.43 -14.81
CA MET A 43 6.10 -4.54 -14.69
C MET A 43 6.81 -4.31 -16.03
N ASP A 44 6.18 -4.67 -17.15
CA ASP A 44 6.70 -4.43 -18.50
C ASP A 44 6.75 -2.95 -18.89
N ARG A 45 6.12 -2.05 -18.13
CA ARG A 45 6.27 -0.60 -18.30
C ARG A 45 7.59 -0.06 -17.75
N LEU A 46 8.31 -0.85 -16.95
CA LEU A 46 9.61 -0.48 -16.39
C LEU A 46 10.76 -0.85 -17.34
N SER A 47 11.86 -0.09 -17.26
CA SER A 47 13.12 -0.50 -17.88
C SER A 47 13.63 -1.79 -17.23
N ASN A 48 14.44 -2.58 -17.94
CA ASN A 48 14.96 -3.85 -17.40
C ASN A 48 15.66 -3.71 -16.03
N PRO A 49 16.54 -2.70 -15.80
CA PRO A 49 17.12 -2.51 -14.47
C PRO A 49 16.09 -2.16 -13.40
N ALA A 50 15.10 -1.31 -13.73
CA ALA A 50 14.04 -0.94 -12.80
C ALA A 50 13.12 -2.12 -12.46
N LYS A 51 12.84 -2.99 -13.44
CA LYS A 51 12.04 -4.21 -13.26
C LYS A 51 12.70 -5.16 -12.26
N ILE A 52 14.02 -5.38 -12.38
CA ILE A 52 14.78 -6.20 -11.43
C ILE A 52 14.68 -5.59 -10.04
N LYS A 53 14.91 -4.27 -9.90
CA LYS A 53 14.86 -3.63 -8.59
C LYS A 53 13.47 -3.67 -7.95
N ALA A 54 12.42 -3.46 -8.75
CA ALA A 54 11.04 -3.56 -8.28
C ALA A 54 10.68 -4.97 -7.83
N PHE A 55 11.19 -6.00 -8.52
CA PHE A 55 11.02 -7.39 -8.10
C PHE A 55 11.72 -7.70 -6.77
N GLU A 56 12.99 -7.30 -6.61
CA GLU A 56 13.73 -7.46 -5.34
C GLU A 56 12.99 -6.83 -4.16
N LEU A 57 12.56 -5.58 -4.32
CA LEU A 57 11.81 -4.86 -3.29
C LEU A 57 10.47 -5.54 -2.99
N SER A 58 9.79 -6.08 -4.00
CA SER A 58 8.53 -6.81 -3.83
C SER A 58 8.73 -8.06 -2.96
N GLU A 59 9.78 -8.85 -3.18
CA GLU A 59 10.04 -10.05 -2.38
C GLU A 59 10.39 -9.70 -0.93
N GLU A 60 11.24 -8.69 -0.71
CA GLU A 60 11.59 -8.21 0.64
C GLU A 60 10.35 -7.73 1.40
N LEU A 61 9.48 -6.94 0.74
CA LEU A 61 8.24 -6.45 1.32
C LEU A 61 7.27 -7.58 1.65
N LYS A 62 7.14 -8.59 0.79
CA LYS A 62 6.28 -9.75 1.03
C LYS A 62 6.72 -10.51 2.26
N ASP A 63 8.02 -10.72 2.45
CA ASP A 63 8.53 -11.43 3.62
C ASP A 63 8.36 -10.63 4.91
N LEU A 64 8.65 -9.33 4.87
CA LEU A 64 8.49 -8.44 6.03
C LEU A 64 7.01 -8.32 6.45
N MET A 65 6.09 -8.19 5.50
CA MET A 65 4.68 -7.93 5.78
C MET A 65 3.85 -9.20 6.00
N ARG A 66 4.36 -10.40 5.65
CA ARG A 66 3.62 -11.67 5.77
C ARG A 66 2.96 -11.89 7.13
N PRO A 67 3.64 -11.68 8.28
CA PRO A 67 3.02 -11.90 9.58
C PRO A 67 1.83 -10.95 9.83
N LEU A 68 1.93 -9.70 9.38
CA LEU A 68 0.87 -8.70 9.51
C LEU A 68 -0.35 -9.09 8.66
N TYR A 69 -0.14 -9.49 7.40
CA TYR A 69 -1.22 -9.92 6.52
C TYR A 69 -1.92 -11.18 7.04
N ASN A 70 -1.15 -12.15 7.55
CA ASN A 70 -1.72 -13.35 8.15
C ASN A 70 -2.57 -13.00 9.37
N LYS A 71 -2.06 -12.16 10.28
CA LYS A 71 -2.82 -11.69 11.44
C LYS A 71 -4.14 -11.04 11.03
N HIS A 72 -4.11 -10.13 10.04
CA HIS A 72 -5.34 -9.51 9.55
C HIS A 72 -6.36 -10.54 9.03
N MET A 73 -5.91 -11.55 8.29
CA MET A 73 -6.79 -12.61 7.82
C MET A 73 -7.30 -13.49 8.96
N ASP A 74 -6.46 -13.82 9.96
CA ASP A 74 -6.86 -14.57 11.15
C ASP A 74 -7.92 -13.81 11.96
N ASP A 75 -7.74 -12.49 12.13
CA ASP A 75 -8.69 -11.61 12.83
C ASP A 75 -10.03 -11.51 12.06
N ILE A 76 -10.00 -11.52 10.72
CA ILE A 76 -11.20 -11.57 9.89
C ILE A 76 -11.93 -12.92 10.03
N ILE A 77 -11.21 -14.03 9.85
CA ILE A 77 -11.78 -15.38 9.84
C ILE A 77 -12.34 -15.76 11.22
N SER A 78 -11.66 -15.35 12.30
CA SER A 78 -12.13 -15.57 13.67
C SER A 78 -13.31 -14.68 14.08
N GLY A 79 -13.65 -13.65 13.29
CA GLY A 79 -14.65 -12.64 13.63
C GLY A 79 -14.16 -11.60 14.66
N HIS A 80 -12.87 -11.61 15.03
CA HIS A 80 -12.29 -10.61 15.92
C HIS A 80 -12.32 -9.21 15.29
N PHE A 81 -12.07 -9.11 13.98
CA PHE A 81 -12.13 -7.85 13.23
C PHE A 81 -13.53 -7.23 13.28
N SER A 82 -14.56 -7.99 12.91
CA SER A 82 -15.94 -7.49 12.85
C SER A 82 -16.50 -7.18 14.24
N SER A 83 -16.21 -8.01 15.25
CA SER A 83 -16.65 -7.75 16.63
C SER A 83 -16.04 -6.46 17.20
N THR A 84 -14.74 -6.22 16.97
CA THR A 84 -14.07 -4.99 17.42
C THR A 84 -14.61 -3.76 16.69
N MET A 85 -14.87 -3.87 15.38
CA MET A 85 -15.47 -2.77 14.60
C MET A 85 -16.89 -2.44 15.09
N MET A 86 -17.73 -3.44 15.35
CA MET A 86 -19.08 -3.22 15.88
C MET A 86 -19.06 -2.65 17.30
N ALA A 87 -18.06 -2.99 18.12
CA ALA A 87 -17.88 -2.38 19.43
C ALA A 87 -17.53 -0.90 19.33
N ASP A 88 -16.77 -0.48 18.31
CA ASP A 88 -16.50 0.93 18.03
C ASP A 88 -17.76 1.68 17.57
N TRP A 89 -18.57 1.05 16.72
CA TRP A 89 -19.86 1.61 16.29
C TRP A 89 -20.82 1.82 17.46
N ALA A 90 -20.84 0.88 18.40
CA ALA A 90 -21.62 1.01 19.63
C ALA A 90 -21.09 2.10 20.59
N ASN A 91 -19.89 2.61 20.32
CA ASN A 91 -19.21 3.66 21.08
C ASN A 91 -19.07 4.95 20.23
N ASP A 92 -20.06 5.22 19.38
CA ASP A 92 -20.15 6.42 18.54
C ASP A 92 -18.90 6.65 17.66
N ASP A 93 -18.34 5.57 17.09
CA ASP A 93 -17.24 5.60 16.12
C ASP A 93 -15.96 6.29 16.65
N LYS A 94 -15.70 6.22 17.96
CA LYS A 94 -14.58 6.94 18.59
C LYS A 94 -13.23 6.64 17.95
N ASN A 95 -12.91 5.38 17.63
CA ASN A 95 -11.62 5.05 17.03
C ASN A 95 -11.56 5.38 15.54
N LEU A 96 -12.70 5.35 14.85
CA LEU A 96 -12.80 5.75 13.44
C LEU A 96 -12.67 7.27 13.26
N LEU A 97 -13.30 8.05 14.14
CA LEU A 97 -13.38 9.52 14.04
C LEU A 97 -12.26 10.25 14.79
N GLY A 98 -11.70 9.63 15.83
CA GLY A 98 -10.64 10.21 16.68
C GLY A 98 -11.17 11.15 17.75
#